data_AF-Q9YEY1-F1
#
_entry.id   AF-Q9YEY1-F1
#
_cell.length_a   1.000
_cell.length_b   1.000
_cell.length_c   1.000
_cell.angle_alpha   90.00
_cell.angle_beta   90.00
_cell.angle_gamma   90.00
#
_symmetry.space_group_name_H-M   'P 1'
#
loop_
_entity.id
_entity.type
_entity.pdbx_description
1 polymer ?
#
loop_
_entity_poly.entity_id
_entity_poly.type
_entity_poly.pdbx_seq_one_letter_code
_entity_poly.pdbx_strand_id
1 'polypeptide(L)'
;MSMVVSRLEELLAAAPKTGLKASMYLGVVSSLSRLAEDAATAARLAECIATANQACKQRGGLLHCSTGCASIEAAKTDGETLLWKYSSNAGSVRVADGRVEINTEEAKLAIEPGKAEVSLPSGEGWVTIEVDLRSIDDSIGKAYFIKYAIRKVGKLLRTLQWDLRSCARARAITC
;
A
#
# COMPACT_ATOMS: atom_id res chain seq x y z
N MET A 1 5.49 -13.68 -2.03
CA MET A 1 4.17 -13.08 -2.33
C MET A 1 3.57 -12.65 -1.00
N SER A 2 2.96 -11.47 -0.87
CA SER A 2 2.45 -11.00 0.44
C SER A 2 1.24 -11.83 0.88
N MET A 3 1.15 -12.15 2.18
CA MET A 3 0.01 -12.85 2.76
C MET A 3 -1.31 -12.09 2.53
N VAL A 4 -1.28 -10.76 2.53
CA VAL A 4 -2.45 -9.91 2.27
C VAL A 4 -3.00 -10.17 0.88
N VAL A 5 -2.14 -10.17 -0.15
CA VAL A 5 -2.53 -10.43 -1.54
C VAL A 5 -3.15 -11.83 -1.67
N SER A 6 -2.48 -12.84 -1.12
CA SER A 6 -2.94 -14.23 -1.19
C SER A 6 -4.33 -14.40 -0.57
N ARG A 7 -4.60 -13.75 0.58
CA ARG A 7 -5.91 -13.81 1.24
C ARG A 7 -6.99 -13.01 0.51
N LEU A 8 -6.65 -11.91 -0.16
CA LEU A 8 -7.59 -11.18 -1.02
C LEU A 8 -7.94 -12.01 -2.27
N GLU A 9 -6.99 -12.74 -2.84
CA GLU A 9 -7.23 -13.68 -3.94
C GLU A 9 -8.15 -14.83 -3.52
N GLU A 10 -7.99 -15.38 -2.31
CA GLU A 10 -8.92 -16.37 -1.76
C GLU A 10 -10.35 -15.82 -1.62
N LEU A 11 -10.50 -14.58 -1.15
CA LEU A 11 -11.81 -13.92 -1.08
C LEU A 11 -12.40 -13.71 -2.47
N LEU A 12 -11.59 -13.30 -3.45
CA LEU A 12 -12.01 -13.20 -4.85
C LEU A 12 -12.46 -14.56 -5.40
N ALA A 13 -11.75 -15.63 -5.08
CA ALA A 13 -12.07 -16.98 -5.51
C ALA A 13 -13.41 -17.47 -4.93
N ALA A 14 -13.64 -17.22 -3.64
CA ALA A 14 -14.85 -17.60 -2.92
C ALA A 14 -16.09 -16.73 -3.22
N ALA A 15 -15.90 -15.54 -3.79
CA ALA A 15 -16.97 -14.60 -4.09
C ALA A 15 -17.97 -15.15 -5.14
N PRO A 16 -19.28 -14.84 -4.99
CA PRO A 16 -20.25 -15.04 -6.07
C PRO A 16 -19.78 -14.34 -7.35
N LYS A 17 -20.02 -14.97 -8.50
CA LYS A 17 -19.51 -14.47 -9.81
C LYS A 17 -20.55 -13.70 -10.63
N THR A 18 -21.81 -13.73 -10.22
CA THR A 18 -22.94 -13.17 -10.97
C THR A 18 -23.78 -12.23 -10.11
N GLY A 19 -24.28 -11.17 -10.73
CA GLY A 19 -25.17 -10.18 -10.09
C GLY A 19 -24.46 -8.87 -9.70
N LEU A 20 -25.24 -7.80 -9.57
CA LEU A 20 -24.71 -6.45 -9.34
C LEU A 20 -23.88 -6.34 -8.05
N LYS A 21 -24.41 -6.90 -6.94
CA LYS A 21 -23.71 -6.92 -5.66
C LYS A 21 -22.37 -7.64 -5.75
N ALA A 22 -22.36 -8.81 -6.40
CA ALA A 22 -21.15 -9.60 -6.63
C ALA A 22 -20.09 -8.81 -7.43
N SER A 23 -20.48 -8.17 -8.53
CA SER A 23 -19.57 -7.34 -9.32
C SER A 23 -18.99 -6.16 -8.54
N MET A 24 -19.80 -5.51 -7.70
CA MET A 24 -19.33 -4.41 -6.85
C MET A 24 -18.32 -4.89 -5.81
N TYR A 25 -18.62 -6.01 -5.14
CA TYR A 25 -17.74 -6.63 -4.16
C TYR A 25 -16.40 -7.05 -4.78
N LEU A 26 -16.45 -7.79 -5.90
CA LEU A 26 -15.27 -8.20 -6.66
C LEU A 26 -14.41 -6.99 -7.05
N GLY A 27 -15.04 -5.89 -7.49
CA GLY A 27 -14.34 -4.65 -7.82
C GLY A 27 -13.61 -4.03 -6.63
N VAL A 28 -14.21 -4.06 -5.44
CA VAL A 28 -13.58 -3.58 -4.18
C VAL A 28 -12.36 -4.43 -3.84
N VAL A 29 -12.53 -5.75 -3.72
CA VAL A 29 -11.47 -6.67 -3.31
C VAL A 29 -10.32 -6.68 -4.32
N SER A 30 -10.63 -6.67 -5.62
CA SER A 30 -9.61 -6.60 -6.68
C SER A 30 -8.81 -5.30 -6.63
N SER A 31 -9.46 -4.17 -6.35
CA SER A 31 -8.77 -2.89 -6.22
C SER A 31 -7.83 -2.86 -5.01
N LEU A 32 -8.25 -3.47 -3.88
CA LEU A 32 -7.41 -3.62 -2.70
C LEU A 32 -6.22 -4.56 -2.94
N SER A 33 -6.43 -5.69 -3.64
CA SER A 33 -5.36 -6.63 -4.00
C SER A 33 -4.28 -5.94 -4.83
N ARG A 34 -4.70 -5.27 -5.91
CA ARG A 34 -3.78 -4.53 -6.78
C ARG A 34 -3.01 -3.46 -6.02
N LEU A 35 -3.66 -2.76 -5.10
CA LEU A 35 -3.01 -1.74 -4.29
C LEU A 35 -1.97 -2.33 -3.33
N ALA A 36 -2.26 -3.47 -2.71
CA ALA A 36 -1.30 -4.20 -1.87
C ALA A 36 -0.10 -4.70 -2.68
N GLU A 37 -0.32 -5.18 -3.91
CA GLU A 37 0.75 -5.55 -4.85
C GLU A 37 1.60 -4.35 -5.26
N ASP A 38 0.96 -3.21 -5.54
CA ASP A 38 1.65 -1.96 -5.91
C ASP A 38 2.54 -1.45 -4.76
N ALA A 39 2.05 -1.55 -3.52
CA ALA A 39 2.82 -1.23 -2.31
C ALA A 39 4.03 -2.16 -2.13
N ALA A 40 3.81 -3.49 -2.24
CA ALA A 40 4.89 -4.46 -2.16
C ALA A 40 5.93 -4.30 -3.28
N THR A 41 5.50 -3.85 -4.46
CA THR A 41 6.39 -3.56 -5.59
C THR A 41 7.22 -2.30 -5.34
N ALA A 42 6.60 -1.23 -4.82
CA ALA A 42 7.33 -0.03 -4.43
C ALA A 42 8.38 -0.32 -3.35
N ALA A 43 8.03 -1.14 -2.34
CA ALA A 43 8.93 -1.56 -1.28
C ALA A 43 10.15 -2.30 -1.82
N ARG A 44 9.93 -3.32 -2.67
CA ARG A 44 11.01 -4.08 -3.32
C ARG A 44 11.92 -3.22 -4.19
N LEU A 45 11.36 -2.28 -4.95
CA LEU A 45 12.13 -1.35 -5.78
C LEU A 45 13.01 -0.43 -4.91
N ALA A 46 12.44 0.14 -3.84
CA ALA A 46 13.18 1.00 -2.93
C ALA A 46 14.33 0.25 -2.23
N GLU A 47 14.08 -0.97 -1.76
CA GLU A 47 15.11 -1.82 -1.16
C GLU A 47 16.25 -2.13 -2.13
N CYS A 48 15.91 -2.53 -3.37
CA CYS A 48 16.90 -2.82 -4.41
C CYS A 48 17.78 -1.59 -4.69
N ILE A 49 17.18 -0.42 -4.89
CA ILE A 49 17.90 0.82 -5.17
C ILE A 49 18.78 1.24 -3.99
N ALA A 50 18.26 1.19 -2.76
CA ALA A 50 19.04 1.60 -1.59
C ALA A 50 20.23 0.67 -1.33
N THR A 51 20.04 -0.64 -1.56
CA THR A 51 21.11 -1.64 -1.48
C THR A 51 22.18 -1.38 -2.54
N ALA A 52 21.78 -1.14 -3.79
CA ALA A 52 22.71 -0.80 -4.87
C ALA A 52 23.53 0.47 -4.59
N ASN A 53 22.93 1.45 -3.90
CA ASN A 53 23.61 2.68 -3.48
C ASN A 53 24.48 2.52 -2.22
N GLN A 54 24.50 1.35 -1.58
CA GLN A 54 25.17 1.11 -0.29
C GLN A 54 24.78 2.14 0.80
N ALA A 55 23.56 2.65 0.74
CA ALA A 55 23.08 3.77 1.56
C ALA A 55 22.22 3.33 2.75
N CYS A 56 22.48 2.12 3.25
CA CYS A 56 21.77 1.53 4.37
C CYS A 56 22.62 1.55 5.65
N LYS A 57 22.02 1.97 6.77
CA LYS A 57 22.63 2.04 8.10
C LYS A 57 21.79 1.24 9.08
N GLN A 58 22.43 0.31 9.79
CA GLN A 58 21.77 -0.49 10.82
C GLN A 58 21.87 0.21 12.18
N ARG A 59 20.74 0.35 12.88
CA ARG A 59 20.67 0.91 14.24
C ARG A 59 19.58 0.21 15.04
N GLY A 60 19.97 -0.56 16.05
CA GLY A 60 19.02 -1.19 16.99
C GLY A 60 18.01 -2.12 16.31
N GLY A 61 18.44 -2.98 15.39
CA GLY A 61 17.56 -3.90 14.66
C GLY A 61 16.80 -3.28 13.48
N LEU A 62 16.84 -1.95 13.32
CA LEU A 62 16.29 -1.24 12.17
C LEU A 62 17.39 -0.99 11.13
N LEU A 63 17.16 -1.41 9.89
CA LEU A 63 17.98 -1.05 8.75
C LEU A 63 17.34 0.14 8.03
N HIS A 64 17.91 1.33 8.20
CA HIS A 64 17.43 2.54 7.53
C HIS A 64 18.22 2.78 6.25
N CYS A 65 17.53 2.96 5.14
CA CYS A 65 18.04 2.92 3.78
C CYS A 65 17.60 4.16 3.01
N SER A 66 18.54 5.00 2.58
CA SER A 66 18.21 6.09 1.66
C SER A 66 18.22 5.57 0.22
N THR A 67 17.16 5.81 -0.54
CA THR A 67 17.17 5.46 -1.97
C THR A 67 17.98 6.47 -2.79
N GLY A 68 18.28 7.65 -2.24
CA GLY A 68 18.89 8.75 -2.99
C GLY A 68 18.03 9.23 -4.18
N CYS A 69 16.75 8.88 -4.21
CA CYS A 69 15.80 9.15 -5.30
C CYS A 69 14.58 9.91 -4.76
N ALA A 70 14.31 11.10 -5.31
CA ALA A 70 13.07 11.87 -5.08
C ALA A 70 12.61 11.99 -3.61
N SER A 71 13.57 12.14 -2.69
CA SER A 71 13.34 12.21 -1.24
C SER A 71 12.55 11.00 -0.70
N ILE A 72 12.86 9.81 -1.21
CA ILE A 72 12.30 8.53 -0.76
C ILE A 72 13.29 7.84 0.17
N GLU A 73 12.83 7.51 1.37
CA GLU A 73 13.56 6.72 2.34
C GLU A 73 12.83 5.41 2.61
N ALA A 74 13.59 4.38 2.93
CA ALA A 74 13.09 3.09 3.34
C ALA A 74 13.65 2.75 4.73
N ALA A 75 12.88 2.03 5.54
CA ALA A 75 13.43 1.34 6.70
C ALA A 75 12.89 -0.07 6.74
N LYS A 76 13.71 -0.98 7.26
CA LYS A 76 13.39 -2.40 7.32
C LYS A 76 13.66 -2.95 8.71
N THR A 77 12.72 -3.72 9.21
CA THR A 77 12.87 -4.58 10.39
C THR A 77 12.62 -6.04 9.99
N ASP A 78 12.80 -6.97 10.92
CA ASP A 78 12.43 -8.37 10.70
C ASP A 78 10.92 -8.49 10.47
N GLY A 79 10.51 -8.59 9.19
CA GLY A 79 9.13 -8.80 8.76
C GLY A 79 8.39 -7.58 8.22
N GLU A 80 9.04 -6.42 8.12
CA GLU A 80 8.39 -5.19 7.67
C GLU A 80 9.31 -4.25 6.89
N THR A 81 8.75 -3.63 5.86
CA THR A 81 9.35 -2.51 5.11
C THR A 81 8.46 -1.27 5.22
N LEU A 82 9.06 -0.17 5.64
CA LEU A 82 8.47 1.15 5.66
C LEU A 82 9.09 1.99 4.55
N LEU A 83 8.28 2.75 3.83
CA LEU A 83 8.71 3.77 2.88
C LEU A 83 8.14 5.12 3.29
N TRP A 84 8.93 6.16 3.13
CA TRP A 84 8.49 7.54 3.25
C TRP A 84 8.84 8.32 2.00
N LYS A 85 7.93 9.18 1.57
CA LYS A 85 8.18 10.23 0.60
C LYS A 85 7.92 11.57 1.27
N TYR A 86 8.94 12.43 1.28
CA TYR A 86 8.86 13.75 1.93
C TYR A 86 8.58 14.90 0.96
N SER A 87 8.69 14.65 -0.35
CA SER A 87 8.49 15.66 -1.39
C SER A 87 7.00 15.75 -1.81
N SER A 88 6.73 16.25 -3.02
CA SER A 88 5.39 16.26 -3.62
C SER A 88 4.68 14.90 -3.49
N ASN A 89 3.38 14.93 -3.20
CA ASN A 89 2.61 13.74 -2.83
C ASN A 89 3.24 12.99 -1.64
N ALA A 90 3.52 13.72 -0.56
CA ALA A 90 4.10 13.16 0.65
C ALA A 90 3.21 12.08 1.26
N GLY A 91 3.84 11.10 1.89
CA GLY A 91 3.13 10.01 2.53
C GLY A 91 4.04 8.86 2.92
N SER A 92 3.44 7.81 3.47
CA SER A 92 4.13 6.60 3.86
C SER A 92 3.44 5.34 3.36
N VAL A 93 4.24 4.30 3.19
CA VAL A 93 3.79 2.95 2.86
C VAL A 93 4.44 2.00 3.85
N ARG A 94 3.64 1.19 4.53
CA ARG A 94 4.07 0.11 5.40
C ARG A 94 3.66 -1.20 4.76
N VAL A 95 4.61 -2.11 4.59
CA VAL A 95 4.37 -3.46 4.09
C VAL A 95 4.92 -4.43 5.11
N ALA A 96 4.04 -5.12 5.82
CA ALA A 96 4.37 -6.16 6.77
C ALA A 96 3.69 -7.48 6.38
N ASP A 97 4.15 -8.58 6.95
CA ASP A 97 3.45 -9.85 6.82
C ASP A 97 2.05 -9.76 7.44
N GLY A 98 1.04 -9.82 6.58
CA GLY A 98 -0.37 -9.75 6.97
C GLY A 98 -0.96 -8.33 7.08
N ARG A 99 -0.20 -7.26 6.82
CA ARG A 99 -0.75 -5.90 6.81
C ARG A 99 -0.06 -4.98 5.81
N VAL A 100 -0.85 -4.24 5.04
CA VAL A 100 -0.37 -3.13 4.21
C VAL A 100 -1.04 -1.86 4.68
N GLU A 101 -0.27 -0.81 4.97
CA GLU A 101 -0.79 0.51 5.31
C GLU A 101 -0.25 1.56 4.34
N ILE A 102 -1.10 2.45 3.87
CA ILE A 102 -0.70 3.55 3.01
C ILE A 102 -1.34 4.82 3.53
N ASN A 103 -0.52 5.83 3.80
CA ASN A 103 -0.93 7.06 4.44
C ASN A 103 -0.56 8.26 3.56
N THR A 104 -1.52 9.13 3.33
CA THR A 104 -1.33 10.47 2.79
C THR A 104 -2.01 11.48 3.72
N GLU A 105 -1.85 12.77 3.43
CA GLU A 105 -2.60 13.83 4.12
C GLU A 105 -4.12 13.73 3.87
N GLU A 106 -4.53 13.15 2.74
CA GLU A 106 -5.93 13.10 2.31
C GLU A 106 -6.65 11.79 2.70
N ALA A 107 -5.92 10.70 2.93
CA ALA A 107 -6.48 9.41 3.29
C ALA A 107 -5.44 8.48 3.92
N LYS A 108 -5.89 7.59 4.80
CA LYS A 108 -5.15 6.43 5.26
C LYS A 108 -5.93 5.17 4.90
N LEU A 109 -5.23 4.15 4.44
CA LEU A 109 -5.82 2.86 4.11
C LEU A 109 -4.93 1.75 4.68
N ALA A 110 -5.48 0.94 5.56
CA ALA A 110 -4.87 -0.31 6.00
C ALA A 110 -5.65 -1.51 5.43
N ILE A 111 -4.93 -2.55 5.06
CA ILE A 111 -5.46 -3.77 4.44
C ILE A 111 -4.89 -4.96 5.18
N GLU A 112 -5.79 -5.81 5.68
CA GLU A 112 -5.50 -7.04 6.41
C GLU A 112 -6.32 -8.21 5.84
N PRO A 113 -5.99 -9.47 6.17
CA PRO A 113 -6.77 -10.65 5.82
C PRO A 113 -8.25 -10.57 6.22
N GLY A 114 -9.09 -10.15 5.28
CA GLY A 114 -10.53 -10.04 5.48
C GLY A 114 -11.00 -8.73 6.09
N LYS A 115 -10.13 -7.72 6.25
CA LYS A 115 -10.50 -6.41 6.78
C LYS A 115 -9.81 -5.29 6.00
N ALA A 116 -10.49 -4.15 5.88
CA ALA A 116 -9.87 -2.90 5.50
C ALA A 116 -10.23 -1.80 6.50
N GLU A 117 -9.31 -0.87 6.75
CA GLU A 117 -9.54 0.31 7.57
C GLU A 117 -9.28 1.54 6.71
N VAL A 118 -10.28 2.41 6.60
CA VAL A 118 -10.19 3.67 5.87
C VAL A 118 -10.24 4.80 6.87
N SER A 119 -9.21 5.61 6.98
CA SER A 119 -9.27 6.87 7.73
C SER A 119 -9.29 8.07 6.79
N LEU A 120 -10.21 8.99 7.02
CA LEU A 120 -10.34 10.22 6.25
C LEU A 120 -10.24 11.44 7.19
N PRO A 121 -9.70 12.57 6.71
CA PRO A 121 -9.68 13.79 7.48
C PRO A 121 -11.11 14.28 7.72
N SER A 122 -11.36 14.71 8.95
CA SER A 122 -12.57 15.37 9.44
C SER A 122 -12.14 16.66 10.14
N GLY A 123 -13.06 17.62 10.30
CA GLY A 123 -12.75 18.92 10.92
C GLY A 123 -12.10 18.81 12.32
N GLU A 124 -12.30 17.70 13.02
CA GLU A 124 -11.78 17.43 14.37
C GLU A 124 -10.66 16.37 14.41
N GLY A 125 -10.17 15.88 13.25
CA GLY A 125 -9.11 14.88 13.19
C GLY A 125 -9.30 13.86 12.09
N TRP A 126 -9.25 12.57 12.43
CA TRP A 126 -9.42 11.47 11.48
C TRP A 126 -10.61 10.62 11.89
N VAL A 127 -11.49 10.31 10.94
CA VAL A 127 -12.57 9.33 11.12
C VAL A 127 -12.14 8.03 10.48
N THR A 128 -12.11 6.95 11.27
CA THR A 128 -11.78 5.61 10.79
C THR A 128 -13.05 4.80 10.56
N ILE A 129 -13.11 4.16 9.41
CA ILE A 129 -14.22 3.33 8.95
C ILE A 129 -13.64 1.94 8.72
N GLU A 130 -14.08 0.98 9.52
CA GLU A 130 -13.71 -0.42 9.36
C GLU A 130 -14.66 -1.11 8.40
N VAL A 131 -14.09 -1.95 7.54
CA VAL A 131 -14.80 -2.73 6.53
C VAL A 131 -14.46 -4.21 6.72
N ASP A 132 -15.46 -5.03 6.96
CA ASP A 132 -15.33 -6.48 6.92
C ASP A 132 -15.42 -6.96 5.46
N LEU A 133 -14.28 -7.40 4.92
CA LEU A 133 -14.17 -7.91 3.55
C LEU A 133 -14.75 -9.32 3.41
N ARG A 134 -15.07 -10.02 4.50
CA ARG A 134 -15.75 -11.32 4.48
C ARG A 134 -17.27 -11.14 4.32
N SER A 135 -17.78 -9.96 4.66
CA SER A 135 -19.18 -9.58 4.45
C SER A 135 -19.34 -8.80 3.14
N ILE A 136 -20.04 -9.41 2.18
CA ILE A 136 -20.37 -8.77 0.89
C ILE A 136 -21.16 -7.48 1.12
N ASP A 137 -22.17 -7.52 2.00
CA ASP A 137 -23.02 -6.36 2.25
C ASP A 137 -22.26 -5.22 2.94
N ASP A 138 -21.35 -5.53 3.89
CA ASP A 138 -20.54 -4.51 4.54
C ASP A 138 -19.56 -3.84 3.56
N SER A 139 -18.88 -4.67 2.76
CA SER A 139 -17.97 -4.22 1.71
C SER A 139 -18.64 -3.32 0.67
N ILE A 140 -19.87 -3.65 0.27
CA ILE A 140 -20.65 -2.83 -0.67
C ILE A 140 -21.15 -1.56 0.01
N GLY A 141 -21.70 -1.66 1.22
CA GLY A 141 -22.21 -0.53 2.00
C GLY A 141 -21.15 0.54 2.25
N LYS A 142 -19.88 0.13 2.37
CA LYS A 142 -18.73 1.02 2.61
C LYS A 142 -17.82 1.20 1.39
N ALA A 143 -18.21 0.70 0.21
CA ALA A 143 -17.39 0.73 -1.00
C ALA A 143 -16.97 2.15 -1.42
N TYR A 144 -17.81 3.16 -1.15
CA TYR A 144 -17.50 4.55 -1.44
C TYR A 144 -16.23 5.03 -0.72
N PHE A 145 -16.11 4.74 0.59
CA PHE A 145 -14.97 5.15 1.40
C PHE A 145 -13.69 4.45 0.93
N ILE A 146 -13.78 3.15 0.62
CA ILE A 146 -12.66 2.37 0.08
C ILE A 146 -12.20 2.96 -1.25
N LYS A 147 -13.12 3.18 -2.20
CA LYS A 147 -12.78 3.73 -3.52
C LYS A 147 -12.17 5.14 -3.42
N TYR A 148 -12.69 5.97 -2.52
CA TYR A 148 -12.12 7.28 -2.24
C TYR A 148 -10.68 7.15 -1.74
N ALA A 149 -10.46 6.34 -0.70
CA ALA A 149 -9.13 6.13 -0.13
C ALA A 149 -8.15 5.59 -1.17
N ILE A 150 -8.52 4.55 -1.92
CA ILE A 150 -7.73 3.96 -3.01
C ILE A 150 -7.33 5.02 -4.04
N ARG A 151 -8.22 5.95 -4.41
CA ARG A 151 -7.89 7.01 -5.36
C ARG A 151 -6.79 7.93 -4.82
N LYS A 152 -6.87 8.31 -3.53
CA LYS A 152 -5.92 9.20 -2.87
C LYS A 152 -4.58 8.52 -2.65
N VAL A 153 -4.57 7.36 -1.98
CA VAL A 153 -3.32 6.64 -1.68
C VAL A 153 -2.69 6.01 -2.93
N GLY A 154 -3.49 5.63 -3.92
CA GLY A 154 -2.98 5.12 -5.21
C GLY A 154 -2.20 6.17 -5.99
N LYS A 155 -2.44 7.47 -5.77
CA LYS A 155 -1.62 8.55 -6.36
C LYS A 155 -0.20 8.52 -5.80
N LEU A 156 -0.05 8.32 -4.49
CA LEU A 156 1.26 8.16 -3.85
C LEU A 156 2.00 6.94 -4.43
N LEU A 157 1.36 5.76 -4.49
CA LEU A 157 2.01 4.56 -5.00
C LEU A 157 2.46 4.69 -6.46
N ARG A 158 1.63 5.27 -7.34
CA ARG A 158 2.04 5.55 -8.73
C ARG A 158 3.24 6.49 -8.80
N THR A 159 3.26 7.52 -7.96
CA THR A 159 4.36 8.48 -7.90
C THR A 159 5.65 7.82 -7.40
N LEU A 160 5.57 7.05 -6.32
CA LEU A 160 6.69 6.27 -5.78
C LEU A 160 7.28 5.34 -6.83
N GLN A 161 6.45 4.53 -7.49
CA GLN A 161 6.93 3.60 -8.51
C GLN A 161 7.55 4.34 -9.70
N TRP A 162 6.96 5.46 -10.14
CA TRP A 162 7.50 6.25 -11.25
C TRP A 162 8.86 6.87 -10.88
N ASP A 163 8.98 7.48 -9.70
CA ASP A 163 10.22 8.10 -9.21
C ASP A 163 11.32 7.06 -9.06
N LEU A 164 11.04 5.93 -8.41
CA LEU A 164 12.00 4.85 -8.19
C LEU A 164 12.47 4.24 -9.52
N ARG A 165 11.55 3.92 -10.44
CA ARG A 165 11.91 3.35 -11.75
C ARG A 165 12.71 4.34 -12.61
N SER A 166 12.31 5.61 -12.61
CA SER A 166 13.03 6.64 -13.36
C SER A 166 14.43 6.84 -12.81
N CYS A 167 14.59 6.87 -11.49
CA CYS A 167 15.88 6.97 -10.83
C CYS A 167 16.76 5.74 -11.08
N ALA A 168 16.21 4.52 -10.98
CA ALA A 168 16.93 3.28 -11.26
C ALA A 168 17.48 3.27 -12.69
N ARG A 169 16.65 3.66 -13.68
CA ARG A 169 17.08 3.80 -15.08
C ARG A 169 18.17 4.83 -15.26
N ALA A 170 18.02 6.02 -14.66
CA ALA A 170 19.00 7.10 -14.75
C ALA A 170 20.37 6.71 -14.15
N ARG A 171 20.37 5.78 -13.18
CA ARG A 171 21.57 5.27 -12.52
C ARG A 171 22.03 3.90 -13.02
N ALA A 172 21.40 3.36 -14.07
CA ALA A 172 21.65 2.00 -14.58
C ALA A 172 21.57 0.89 -13.49
N ILE A 173 20.73 1.08 -12.47
CA ILE A 173 20.48 0.08 -11.44
C ILE A 173 19.46 -0.92 -11.98
N THR A 174 19.79 -2.21 -11.90
CA THR A 174 18.90 -3.29 -12.34
C THR A 174 18.08 -3.81 -11.16
N CYS A 175 16.78 -3.50 -11.18
CA CYS A 175 15.71 -3.97 -10.33
C CYS A 175 14.52 -4.33 -11.26
#